data_AF-A0AAU3PZU9-F1
#
_entry.id   AF-A0AAU3PZU9-F1
#
_cell.length_a   1.000
_cell.length_b   1.000
_cell.length_c   1.000
_cell.angle_alpha   90.00
_cell.angle_beta   90.00
_cell.angle_gamma   90.00
#
_symmetry.space_group_name_H-M   'P 1'
#
loop_
_entity.id
_entity.type
_entity.pdbx_description
1 polymer ?
#
loop_
_entity_poly.entity_id
_entity_poly.type
_entity_poly.pdbx_seq_one_letter_code
_entity_poly.pdbx_strand_id
1 'polypeptide(L)'
;MSGPAAVDLAVEAVRSGRMVIVVDGEDDSATGNLVLGAGHASAEAVNFMATRGRGLIRVAMSAARLDALGIPPADTTATGPARDTFRVSVDVAAGTARGISARGRAETIRALVDPAATERDFTRPGYVFPVGCREDGLLAAAGEPRSVTLHAEAAVELLVSAGLEPAAVLCEICGVDGELAQLPELLELGGAHDIPVIGIAELIEYRRRELCRVRRAGEARIPLEAGQFRAIGYVDGTGREHIALVHGDLARAEAPLARVQSECLLGDVFGSRRCECRDSLRRSLALIAETGDGVVVYLRGPDDVVSRTPATCPRASPDLDSRNTLLHSDIRSAGDILTDLGVHAVRLLVDTADTVDLPADIAVVERVDIVADPLSDGAGRLPADRAVRHTGFGGPAASRTAVNGVVVNGTVATGTVVSGSTATGTAVTGTAVTGVAVNGTAVNGPAIDTVTRTTVDAVNRVGSAT
;
A
#
# COMPACT_ATOMS: atom_id res chain seq x y z
N MET A 1 0.26 -23.32 -2.13
CA MET A 1 -0.98 -22.82 -2.76
C MET A 1 -0.75 -22.55 -4.23
N SER A 2 -1.83 -22.47 -4.98
CA SER A 2 -1.86 -22.54 -6.44
C SER A 2 -1.87 -21.11 -6.94
N GLY A 3 -0.77 -20.61 -7.54
CA GLY A 3 -0.59 -19.19 -7.87
C GLY A 3 -1.63 -18.57 -8.83
N PRO A 4 -1.26 -17.60 -9.70
CA PRO A 4 -2.25 -16.80 -10.46
C PRO A 4 -3.30 -17.61 -11.25
N ALA A 5 -2.95 -18.82 -11.71
CA ALA A 5 -3.87 -19.73 -12.38
C ALA A 5 -5.07 -20.19 -11.52
N ALA A 6 -4.95 -20.24 -10.19
CA ALA A 6 -6.07 -20.62 -9.33
C ALA A 6 -7.07 -19.48 -9.16
N VAL A 7 -6.60 -18.24 -9.12
CA VAL A 7 -7.49 -17.07 -9.11
C VAL A 7 -8.25 -16.98 -10.43
N ASP A 8 -7.61 -17.24 -11.57
CA ASP A 8 -8.31 -17.32 -12.87
C ASP A 8 -9.40 -18.41 -12.88
N LEU A 9 -9.12 -19.59 -12.31
CA LEU A 9 -10.10 -20.66 -12.16
C LEU A 9 -11.27 -20.27 -11.24
N ALA A 10 -10.99 -19.57 -10.14
CA ALA A 10 -12.00 -19.06 -9.23
C ALA A 10 -12.88 -17.99 -9.90
N VAL A 11 -12.27 -17.06 -10.66
CA VAL A 11 -12.96 -16.05 -11.45
C VAL A 11 -13.91 -16.70 -12.46
N GLU A 12 -13.47 -17.75 -13.17
CA GLU A 12 -14.32 -18.47 -14.10
C GLU A 12 -15.41 -19.29 -13.40
N ALA A 13 -15.12 -19.85 -12.23
CA ALA A 13 -16.10 -20.56 -11.42
C ALA A 13 -17.25 -19.64 -10.99
N VAL A 14 -16.97 -18.46 -10.43
CA VAL A 14 -18.03 -17.52 -10.04
C VAL A 14 -18.79 -16.96 -11.25
N ARG A 15 -18.11 -16.72 -12.38
CA ARG A 15 -18.74 -16.31 -13.66
C ARG A 15 -19.74 -17.34 -14.16
N SER A 16 -19.45 -18.62 -13.94
CA SER A 16 -20.33 -19.75 -14.26
C SER A 16 -21.39 -20.01 -13.18
N GLY A 17 -21.52 -19.16 -12.16
CA GLY A 17 -22.47 -19.33 -11.05
C GLY A 17 -22.12 -20.44 -10.06
N ARG A 18 -20.86 -20.90 -10.05
CA ARG A 18 -20.34 -21.87 -9.09
C ARG A 18 -19.75 -21.17 -7.86
N MET A 19 -19.64 -21.92 -6.76
CA MET A 19 -19.03 -21.43 -5.53
C MET A 19 -17.50 -21.47 -5.61
N VAL A 20 -16.85 -20.69 -4.76
CA VAL A 20 -15.42 -20.70 -4.49
C VAL A 20 -15.22 -20.65 -2.97
N ILE A 21 -14.16 -21.26 -2.44
CA ILE A 21 -13.72 -21.07 -1.06
C ILE A 21 -12.62 -20.01 -1.05
N VAL A 22 -12.79 -18.97 -0.24
CA VAL A 22 -11.80 -17.90 -0.05
C VAL A 22 -11.23 -17.99 1.36
N VAL A 23 -9.91 -18.17 1.48
CA VAL A 23 -9.19 -18.34 2.76
C VAL A 23 -8.36 -17.11 3.14
N ASP A 24 -8.24 -16.84 4.45
CA ASP A 24 -7.54 -15.66 4.98
C ASP A 24 -6.01 -15.79 5.06
N GLY A 25 -5.48 -17.00 5.00
CA GLY A 25 -4.04 -17.28 5.13
C GLY A 25 -3.59 -18.53 4.36
N GLU A 26 -2.29 -18.80 4.42
CA GLU A 26 -1.67 -19.96 3.78
C GLU A 26 -1.22 -21.05 4.76
N ASP A 27 -1.27 -20.75 6.05
CA ASP A 27 -0.94 -21.70 7.11
C ASP A 27 -2.12 -22.62 7.44
N ASP A 28 -1.84 -23.74 8.09
CA ASP A 28 -2.86 -24.73 8.41
C ASP A 28 -3.99 -24.17 9.30
N SER A 29 -3.75 -23.10 10.06
CA SER A 29 -4.78 -22.48 10.90
C SER A 29 -5.70 -21.51 10.18
N ALA A 30 -5.42 -21.22 8.90
CA ALA A 30 -6.24 -20.35 8.08
C ALA A 30 -7.68 -20.87 7.97
N THR A 31 -8.61 -19.92 7.95
CA THR A 31 -10.05 -20.18 7.89
C THR A 31 -10.63 -19.65 6.59
N GLY A 32 -11.88 -20.02 6.26
CA GLY A 32 -12.45 -19.68 4.96
C GLY A 32 -13.96 -19.56 4.90
N ASN A 33 -14.40 -18.89 3.85
CA ASN A 33 -15.81 -18.69 3.54
C ASN A 33 -16.12 -19.31 2.17
N LEU A 34 -17.27 -19.99 2.06
CA LEU A 34 -17.92 -20.23 0.77
C LEU A 34 -18.39 -18.89 0.20
N VAL A 35 -18.08 -18.63 -1.06
CA VAL A 35 -18.42 -17.42 -1.81
C VAL A 35 -19.21 -17.77 -3.06
N LEU A 36 -20.27 -17.01 -3.33
CA LEU A 36 -21.11 -17.11 -4.52
C LEU A 36 -21.55 -15.71 -4.98
N GLY A 37 -21.71 -15.48 -6.27
CA GLY A 37 -22.38 -14.27 -6.77
C GLY A 37 -23.83 -14.18 -6.30
N ALA A 38 -24.25 -13.07 -5.70
CA ALA A 38 -25.61 -12.92 -5.17
C ALA A 38 -26.69 -13.04 -6.25
N GLY A 39 -26.41 -12.63 -7.48
CA GLY A 39 -27.29 -12.87 -8.63
C GLY A 39 -27.51 -14.36 -8.96
N HIS A 40 -26.58 -15.24 -8.57
CA HIS A 40 -26.66 -16.69 -8.76
C HIS A 40 -27.26 -17.43 -7.56
N ALA A 41 -27.77 -16.72 -6.55
CA ALA A 41 -28.34 -17.35 -5.36
C ALA A 41 -29.57 -18.20 -5.70
N SER A 42 -29.44 -19.51 -5.51
CA SER A 42 -30.50 -20.50 -5.67
C SER A 42 -30.83 -21.18 -4.33
N ALA A 43 -32.00 -21.81 -4.24
CA ALA A 43 -32.36 -22.58 -3.05
C ALA A 43 -31.37 -23.73 -2.78
N GLU A 44 -30.86 -24.35 -3.85
CA GLU A 44 -29.84 -25.40 -3.75
C GLU A 44 -28.51 -24.86 -3.21
N ALA A 45 -28.04 -23.74 -3.75
CA ALA A 45 -26.80 -23.11 -3.31
C ALA A 45 -26.88 -22.66 -1.84
N VAL A 46 -27.97 -22.00 -1.44
CA VAL A 46 -28.18 -21.58 -0.05
C VAL A 46 -28.31 -22.79 0.89
N ASN A 47 -28.94 -23.88 0.44
CA ASN A 47 -29.01 -25.11 1.23
C ASN A 47 -27.63 -25.76 1.38
N PHE A 48 -26.82 -25.77 0.32
CA PHE A 48 -25.44 -26.24 0.37
C PHE A 48 -24.62 -25.42 1.38
N MET A 49 -24.66 -24.09 1.30
CA MET A 49 -24.01 -23.22 2.28
C MET A 49 -24.47 -23.52 3.72
N ALA A 50 -25.77 -23.68 3.93
CA ALA A 50 -26.32 -23.95 5.27
C ALA A 50 -25.93 -25.33 5.84
N THR A 51 -25.64 -26.32 4.98
CA THR A 51 -25.34 -27.70 5.41
C THR A 51 -23.85 -28.03 5.42
N ARG A 52 -23.09 -27.43 4.50
CA ARG A 52 -21.64 -27.63 4.34
C ARG A 52 -20.80 -26.49 4.90
N GLY A 53 -21.27 -25.25 4.76
CA GLY A 53 -20.66 -24.10 5.43
C GLY A 53 -21.06 -24.04 6.90
N ARG A 54 -22.35 -24.17 7.21
CA ARG A 54 -22.93 -24.17 8.58
C ARG A 54 -22.79 -22.84 9.34
N GLY A 55 -21.94 -21.93 8.88
CA GLY A 55 -21.84 -20.58 9.41
C GLY A 55 -22.97 -19.65 8.96
N LEU A 56 -22.85 -18.40 9.37
CA LEU A 56 -23.82 -17.35 9.04
C LEU A 56 -23.77 -17.01 7.54
N ILE A 57 -24.90 -17.10 6.86
CA ILE A 57 -25.03 -16.66 5.46
C ILE A 57 -25.24 -15.15 5.43
N ARG A 58 -24.28 -14.45 4.84
CA ARG A 58 -24.22 -12.99 4.72
C ARG A 58 -24.25 -12.58 3.27
N VAL A 59 -24.63 -11.33 2.99
CA VAL A 59 -24.53 -10.72 1.66
C VAL A 59 -23.65 -9.49 1.74
N ALA A 60 -22.44 -9.57 1.20
CA ALA A 60 -21.54 -8.43 1.06
C ALA A 60 -21.90 -7.65 -0.21
N MET A 61 -22.06 -6.34 -0.09
CA MET A 61 -22.31 -5.44 -1.22
C MET A 61 -21.97 -3.99 -0.83
N SER A 62 -21.98 -3.06 -1.78
CA SER A 62 -21.64 -1.66 -1.47
C SER A 62 -22.54 -1.05 -0.40
N ALA A 63 -21.94 -0.33 0.55
CA ALA A 63 -22.67 0.39 1.59
C ALA A 63 -23.70 1.37 0.98
N ALA A 64 -23.31 2.05 -0.11
CA ALA A 64 -24.19 2.96 -0.86
C ALA A 64 -25.44 2.27 -1.40
N ARG A 65 -25.34 1.02 -1.88
CA ARG A 65 -26.52 0.26 -2.33
C ARG A 65 -27.43 -0.09 -1.16
N LEU A 66 -26.86 -0.47 -0.02
CA LEU A 66 -27.63 -0.74 1.20
C LEU A 66 -28.34 0.51 1.70
N ASP A 67 -27.69 1.67 1.64
CA ASP A 67 -28.29 2.97 1.98
C ASP A 67 -29.43 3.33 1.01
N ALA A 68 -29.28 3.08 -0.29
CA ALA A 68 -30.33 3.30 -1.29
C ALA A 68 -31.56 2.39 -1.09
N LEU A 69 -31.35 1.17 -0.58
CA LEU A 69 -32.41 0.26 -0.14
C LEU A 69 -32.95 0.61 1.25
N GLY A 70 -32.44 1.69 1.85
CA GLY A 70 -32.81 2.18 3.16
C GLY A 70 -32.43 1.25 4.31
N ILE A 71 -31.48 0.32 4.13
CA ILE A 71 -31.09 -0.70 5.13
C ILE A 71 -29.97 -0.14 6.04
N PRO A 72 -30.29 0.29 7.28
CA PRO A 72 -29.34 0.99 8.14
C PRO A 72 -28.35 0.02 8.82
N PRO A 73 -27.29 0.55 9.46
CA PRO A 73 -26.46 -0.20 10.39
C PRO A 73 -27.28 -0.97 11.43
N ALA A 74 -26.83 -2.17 11.81
CA ALA A 74 -27.52 -3.05 12.75
C ALA A 74 -27.60 -2.44 14.16
N ASP A 75 -26.57 -1.71 14.57
CA ASP A 75 -26.51 -1.03 15.85
C ASP A 75 -25.95 0.38 15.66
N THR A 76 -26.82 1.38 15.74
CA THR A 76 -26.45 2.80 15.63
C THR A 76 -25.68 3.32 16.84
N THR A 77 -25.57 2.53 17.91
CA THR A 77 -24.78 2.85 19.12
C THR A 77 -23.41 2.21 19.13
N ALA A 78 -23.11 1.34 18.16
CA ALA A 78 -21.82 0.66 18.06
C ALA A 78 -20.69 1.69 17.85
N THR A 79 -19.65 1.59 18.65
CA THR A 79 -18.45 2.46 18.58
C THR A 79 -17.23 1.75 18.00
N GLY A 80 -17.35 0.45 17.72
CA GLY A 80 -16.28 -0.37 17.17
C GLY A 80 -15.95 -0.08 15.69
N PRO A 81 -14.84 -0.61 15.18
CA PRO A 81 -14.38 -0.38 13.81
C PRO A 81 -15.36 -0.90 12.74
N ALA A 82 -16.20 -1.88 13.06
CA ALA A 82 -17.21 -2.46 12.17
C ALA A 82 -18.64 -1.92 12.38
N ARG A 83 -18.80 -0.79 13.08
CA ARG A 83 -20.12 -0.27 13.50
C ARG A 83 -21.10 -0.05 12.34
N ASP A 84 -20.59 0.37 11.17
CA ASP A 84 -21.41 0.72 10.01
C ASP A 84 -21.50 -0.44 8.99
N THR A 85 -20.69 -1.48 9.20
CA THR A 85 -20.53 -2.63 8.32
C THR A 85 -21.72 -3.57 8.38
N PHE A 86 -22.07 -4.07 9.56
CA PHE A 86 -23.20 -4.99 9.69
C PHE A 86 -24.50 -4.20 9.60
N ARG A 87 -25.41 -4.66 8.74
CA ARG A 87 -26.72 -4.04 8.57
C ARG A 87 -27.81 -4.83 9.26
N VAL A 88 -28.96 -4.18 9.49
CA VAL A 88 -30.16 -4.86 9.98
C VAL A 88 -30.53 -6.00 9.03
N SER A 89 -30.88 -7.16 9.59
CA SER A 89 -31.27 -8.31 8.77
C SER A 89 -32.59 -8.07 8.03
N VAL A 90 -32.73 -8.68 6.86
CA VAL A 90 -33.86 -8.44 5.95
C VAL A 90 -34.44 -9.73 5.40
N ASP A 91 -35.71 -9.64 5.03
CA ASP A 91 -36.41 -10.58 4.14
C ASP A 91 -37.06 -9.77 3.00
N VAL A 92 -37.27 -10.39 1.84
CA VAL A 92 -38.09 -9.79 0.78
C VAL A 92 -39.57 -9.83 1.17
N ALA A 93 -40.24 -8.68 1.10
CA ALA A 93 -41.62 -8.49 1.57
C ALA A 93 -42.63 -9.32 0.77
N ALA A 94 -42.44 -9.41 -0.54
CA ALA A 94 -43.30 -10.17 -1.46
C ALA A 94 -42.82 -11.62 -1.68
N GLY A 95 -41.97 -12.14 -0.78
CA GLY A 95 -41.43 -13.49 -0.87
C GLY A 95 -42.50 -14.58 -0.89
N THR A 96 -42.22 -15.68 -1.58
CA THR A 96 -43.16 -16.80 -1.72
C THR A 96 -42.84 -17.97 -0.78
N ALA A 97 -41.82 -17.81 0.06
CA ALA A 97 -41.37 -18.79 1.07
C ALA A 97 -41.24 -18.14 2.45
N ARG A 98 -41.13 -18.96 3.51
CA ARG A 98 -40.67 -18.47 4.81
C ARG A 98 -39.22 -18.01 4.70
N GLY A 99 -38.90 -16.85 5.26
CA GLY A 99 -37.58 -16.22 5.14
C GLY A 99 -36.40 -17.13 5.47
N ILE A 100 -36.46 -17.89 6.57
CA ILE A 100 -35.38 -18.80 6.99
C ILE A 100 -35.10 -19.96 6.02
N SER A 101 -36.08 -20.35 5.20
CA SER A 101 -35.89 -21.46 4.26
C SER A 101 -34.81 -21.12 3.22
N ALA A 102 -34.14 -22.13 2.66
CA ALA A 102 -33.12 -21.88 1.63
C ALA A 102 -33.68 -21.12 0.42
N ARG A 103 -34.93 -21.43 0.04
CA ARG A 103 -35.66 -20.71 -1.01
C ARG A 103 -35.97 -19.26 -0.63
N GLY A 104 -36.47 -19.02 0.58
CA GLY A 104 -36.77 -17.67 1.08
C GLY A 104 -35.53 -16.78 1.13
N ARG A 105 -34.43 -17.29 1.69
CA ARG A 105 -33.14 -16.59 1.68
C ARG A 105 -32.64 -16.32 0.26
N ALA A 106 -32.74 -17.28 -0.66
CA ALA A 106 -32.34 -17.08 -2.05
C ALA A 106 -33.20 -16.02 -2.78
N GLU A 107 -34.50 -15.96 -2.51
CA GLU A 107 -35.39 -14.90 -3.01
C GLU A 107 -34.97 -13.52 -2.47
N THR A 108 -34.71 -13.41 -1.16
CA THR A 108 -34.22 -12.17 -0.53
C THR A 108 -32.88 -11.73 -1.08
N ILE A 109 -31.92 -12.65 -1.25
CA ILE A 109 -30.58 -12.34 -1.79
C ILE A 109 -30.69 -11.79 -3.22
N ARG A 110 -31.50 -12.42 -4.08
CA ARG A 110 -31.71 -11.93 -5.45
C ARG A 110 -32.42 -10.57 -5.48
N ALA A 111 -33.35 -10.33 -4.56
CA ALA A 111 -33.99 -9.02 -4.45
C ALA A 111 -33.00 -7.91 -4.05
N LEU A 112 -32.04 -8.18 -3.16
CA LEU A 112 -31.02 -7.20 -2.75
C LEU A 112 -30.20 -6.65 -3.92
N VAL A 113 -29.95 -7.48 -4.94
CA VAL A 113 -29.16 -7.12 -6.13
C VAL A 113 -30.00 -6.75 -7.34
N ASP A 114 -31.33 -6.78 -7.24
CA ASP A 114 -32.21 -6.30 -8.30
C ASP A 114 -32.10 -4.76 -8.37
N PRO A 115 -31.64 -4.16 -9.49
CA PRO A 115 -31.48 -2.72 -9.59
C PRO A 115 -32.79 -1.94 -9.42
N ALA A 116 -33.94 -2.56 -9.69
CA ALA A 116 -35.26 -1.97 -9.52
C ALA A 116 -35.77 -2.01 -8.06
N ALA A 117 -35.12 -2.78 -7.18
CA ALA A 117 -35.54 -2.91 -5.80
C ALA A 117 -35.41 -1.58 -5.04
N THR A 118 -36.38 -1.37 -4.15
CA THR A 118 -36.53 -0.19 -3.31
C THR A 118 -36.66 -0.60 -1.85
N GLU A 119 -36.64 0.37 -0.93
CA GLU A 119 -36.84 0.12 0.50
C GLU A 119 -38.13 -0.66 0.82
N ARG A 120 -39.20 -0.45 0.04
CA ARG A 120 -40.51 -1.08 0.27
C ARG A 120 -40.52 -2.59 -0.02
N ASP A 121 -39.52 -3.07 -0.75
CA ASP A 121 -39.43 -4.47 -1.14
C ASP A 121 -38.87 -5.35 -0.01
N PHE A 122 -38.45 -4.76 1.12
CA PHE A 122 -37.83 -5.48 2.22
C PHE A 122 -38.55 -5.26 3.56
N THR A 123 -38.64 -6.32 4.35
CA THR A 123 -39.07 -6.28 5.75
C THR A 123 -37.89 -6.44 6.69
N ARG A 124 -38.01 -5.88 7.90
CA ARG A 124 -36.98 -5.92 8.96
C ARG A 124 -37.63 -6.25 10.31
N PRO A 125 -37.03 -7.11 11.15
CA PRO A 125 -35.86 -7.96 10.85
C PRO A 125 -36.20 -9.07 9.85
N GLY A 126 -35.19 -9.79 9.37
CA GLY A 126 -35.33 -10.99 8.54
C GLY A 126 -34.18 -11.98 8.70
N TYR A 127 -33.99 -12.88 7.73
CA TYR A 127 -33.04 -14.02 7.84
C TYR A 127 -31.83 -13.94 6.89
N VAL A 128 -31.69 -12.86 6.14
CA VAL A 128 -30.48 -12.54 5.37
C VAL A 128 -29.78 -11.38 6.05
N PHE A 129 -28.45 -11.45 6.18
CA PHE A 129 -27.62 -10.51 6.93
C PHE A 129 -26.71 -9.72 5.98
N PRO A 130 -27.08 -8.48 5.59
CA PRO A 130 -26.26 -7.69 4.70
C PRO A 130 -25.03 -7.12 5.42
N VAL A 131 -23.94 -7.02 4.68
CA VAL A 131 -22.64 -6.48 5.10
C VAL A 131 -22.26 -5.40 4.09
N GLY A 132 -22.06 -4.17 4.58
CA GLY A 132 -21.60 -3.04 3.78
C GLY A 132 -20.10 -3.10 3.55
N CYS A 133 -19.72 -3.27 2.30
CA CYS A 133 -18.36 -3.10 1.81
C CYS A 133 -18.04 -1.62 1.56
N ARG A 134 -16.77 -1.30 1.74
CA ARG A 134 -16.22 0.04 1.56
C ARG A 134 -16.05 0.35 0.08
N GLU A 135 -16.04 1.65 -0.25
CA GLU A 135 -15.83 2.09 -1.64
C GLU A 135 -14.39 1.89 -2.13
N ASP A 136 -13.42 1.91 -1.22
CA ASP A 136 -11.99 1.73 -1.50
C ASP A 136 -11.55 0.25 -1.58
N GLY A 137 -12.48 -0.68 -1.31
CA GLY A 137 -12.40 -2.11 -1.66
C GLY A 137 -11.31 -2.92 -0.95
N LEU A 138 -10.95 -4.06 -1.56
CA LEU A 138 -10.06 -5.06 -0.97
C LEU A 138 -8.66 -4.53 -0.65
N LEU A 139 -8.08 -3.72 -1.54
CA LEU A 139 -6.71 -3.24 -1.36
C LEU A 139 -6.56 -2.29 -0.17
N ALA A 140 -7.56 -1.45 0.08
CA ALA A 140 -7.59 -0.59 1.26
C ALA A 140 -7.80 -1.41 2.53
N ALA A 141 -8.76 -2.35 2.51
CA ALA A 141 -9.04 -3.23 3.65
C ALA A 141 -7.83 -4.09 4.06
N ALA A 142 -7.03 -4.54 3.10
CA ALA A 142 -5.80 -5.30 3.36
C ALA A 142 -4.69 -4.47 4.02
N GLY A 143 -4.73 -3.14 3.90
CA GLY A 143 -3.78 -2.24 4.56
C GLY A 143 -4.08 -1.99 6.04
N GLU A 144 -5.29 -2.34 6.50
CA GLU A 144 -5.72 -2.12 7.88
C GLU A 144 -5.43 -3.36 8.75
N PRO A 145 -4.74 -3.21 9.90
CA PRO A 145 -4.56 -4.31 10.84
C PRO A 145 -5.92 -4.82 11.35
N ARG A 146 -6.22 -6.11 11.14
CA ARG A 146 -7.45 -6.79 11.61
C ARG A 146 -8.75 -6.23 11.02
N SER A 147 -8.78 -6.03 9.69
CA SER A 147 -10.02 -5.69 9.00
C SER A 147 -11.12 -6.74 9.23
N VAL A 148 -12.24 -6.31 9.81
CA VAL A 148 -13.42 -7.15 10.09
C VAL A 148 -14.18 -7.52 8.81
N THR A 149 -13.93 -6.80 7.71
CA THR A 149 -14.59 -6.99 6.42
C THR A 149 -13.75 -7.71 5.39
N LEU A 150 -12.53 -8.15 5.71
CA LEU A 150 -11.58 -8.62 4.70
C LEU A 150 -12.14 -9.72 3.78
N HIS A 151 -12.85 -10.72 4.33
CA HIS A 151 -13.54 -11.72 3.52
C HIS A 151 -14.67 -11.14 2.66
N ALA A 152 -15.45 -10.19 3.20
CA ALA A 152 -16.53 -9.53 2.46
C ALA A 152 -15.98 -8.74 1.27
N GLU A 153 -14.92 -7.96 1.47
CA GLU A 153 -14.23 -7.23 0.42
C GLU A 153 -13.61 -8.17 -0.62
N ALA A 154 -12.96 -9.25 -0.17
CA ALA A 154 -12.38 -10.25 -1.07
C ALA A 154 -13.45 -10.94 -1.92
N ALA A 155 -14.61 -11.26 -1.34
CA ALA A 155 -15.71 -11.87 -2.06
C ALA A 155 -16.30 -10.92 -3.11
N VAL A 156 -16.48 -9.64 -2.78
CA VAL A 156 -16.95 -8.62 -3.74
C VAL A 156 -15.91 -8.40 -4.84
N GLU A 157 -14.63 -8.29 -4.50
CA GLU A 157 -13.53 -8.11 -5.46
C GLU A 157 -13.43 -9.26 -6.45
N LEU A 158 -13.63 -10.50 -5.99
CA LEU A 158 -13.66 -11.68 -6.86
C LEU A 158 -14.77 -11.57 -7.92
N LEU A 159 -15.96 -11.06 -7.55
CA LEU A 159 -17.06 -10.85 -8.49
C LEU A 159 -16.79 -9.71 -9.47
N VAL A 160 -16.18 -8.61 -8.99
CA VAL A 160 -15.73 -7.50 -9.85
C VAL A 160 -14.73 -8.02 -10.89
N SER A 161 -13.74 -8.80 -10.47
CA SER A 161 -12.75 -9.44 -11.35
C SER A 161 -13.40 -10.39 -12.36
N ALA A 162 -14.56 -10.97 -12.01
CA ALA A 162 -15.35 -11.79 -12.91
C ALA A 162 -16.24 -11.01 -13.90
N GLY A 163 -16.38 -9.69 -13.73
CA GLY A 163 -17.30 -8.85 -14.50
C GLY A 163 -18.76 -9.03 -14.08
N LEU A 164 -19.01 -9.44 -12.84
CA LEU A 164 -20.35 -9.62 -12.26
C LEU A 164 -20.73 -8.43 -11.36
N GLU A 165 -22.00 -8.37 -10.99
CA GLU A 165 -22.51 -7.41 -9.99
C GLU A 165 -21.70 -7.54 -8.68
N PRO A 166 -21.22 -6.42 -8.08
CA PRO A 166 -20.36 -6.41 -6.90
C PRO A 166 -21.15 -6.71 -5.61
N ALA A 167 -21.77 -7.89 -5.56
CA ALA A 167 -22.55 -8.38 -4.44
C ALA A 167 -22.39 -9.89 -4.29
N ALA A 168 -21.82 -10.32 -3.17
CA ALA A 168 -21.44 -11.70 -2.89
C ALA A 168 -22.22 -12.28 -1.71
N VAL A 169 -22.55 -13.57 -1.79
CA VAL A 169 -23.03 -14.36 -0.65
C VAL A 169 -21.84 -15.04 -0.01
N LEU A 170 -21.70 -14.88 1.31
CA LEU A 170 -20.64 -15.49 2.09
C LEU A 170 -21.21 -16.42 3.14
N CYS A 171 -20.58 -17.56 3.37
CA CYS A 171 -20.88 -18.44 4.48
C CYS A 171 -19.57 -18.99 5.06
N GLU A 172 -19.27 -18.62 6.29
CA GLU A 172 -18.11 -19.15 7.02
C GLU A 172 -18.26 -20.66 7.20
N ILE A 173 -17.15 -21.39 7.05
CA ILE A 173 -17.15 -22.85 7.05
C ILE A 173 -16.78 -23.35 8.44
N CYS A 174 -17.70 -24.08 9.08
CA CYS A 174 -17.47 -24.74 10.35
C CYS A 174 -17.31 -26.25 10.14
N GLY A 175 -16.36 -26.84 10.87
CA GLY A 175 -16.10 -28.26 10.93
C GLY A 175 -17.27 -29.06 11.50
N VAL A 176 -17.11 -30.39 11.48
CA VAL A 176 -18.12 -31.30 12.04
C VAL A 176 -18.17 -31.30 13.56
N ASP A 177 -17.06 -30.89 14.19
CA ASP A 177 -16.90 -30.67 15.62
C ASP A 177 -17.53 -29.36 16.12
N GLY A 178 -17.87 -28.45 15.19
CA GLY A 178 -18.49 -27.16 15.45
C GLY A 178 -17.50 -25.99 15.54
N GLU A 179 -16.20 -26.25 15.41
CA GLU A 179 -15.16 -25.21 15.33
C GLU A 179 -15.02 -24.68 13.89
N LEU A 180 -14.23 -23.63 13.70
CA LEU A 180 -13.93 -23.14 12.35
C LEU A 180 -13.09 -24.16 11.58
N ALA A 181 -13.53 -24.49 10.37
CA ALA A 181 -12.79 -25.42 9.52
C ALA A 181 -11.47 -24.76 9.09
N GLN A 182 -10.38 -25.51 9.28
CA GLN A 182 -9.02 -25.09 8.98
C GLN A 182 -8.60 -25.49 7.58
N LEU A 183 -7.52 -24.89 7.05
CA LEU A 183 -7.11 -25.03 5.64
C LEU A 183 -7.09 -26.47 5.12
N PRO A 184 -6.59 -27.50 5.85
CA PRO A 184 -6.66 -28.89 5.39
C PRO A 184 -8.10 -29.37 5.13
N GLU A 185 -9.03 -29.09 6.04
CA GLU A 185 -10.45 -29.44 5.89
C GLU A 185 -11.11 -28.67 4.75
N LEU A 186 -10.72 -27.41 4.54
CA LEU A 186 -11.21 -26.57 3.45
C LEU A 186 -10.77 -27.12 2.08
N LEU A 187 -9.52 -27.59 1.97
CA LEU A 187 -9.02 -28.25 0.77
C LEU A 187 -9.71 -29.59 0.51
N GLU A 188 -10.00 -30.37 1.56
CA GLU A 188 -10.80 -31.60 1.44
C GLU A 188 -12.22 -31.31 0.96
N LEU A 189 -12.89 -30.31 1.54
CA LEU A 189 -14.21 -29.87 1.11
C LEU A 189 -14.20 -29.40 -0.35
N GLY A 190 -13.19 -28.61 -0.72
CA GLY A 190 -12.97 -28.13 -2.09
C GLY A 190 -12.84 -29.28 -3.08
N GLY A 191 -11.96 -30.24 -2.79
CA GLY A 191 -11.75 -31.42 -3.63
C GLY A 191 -12.99 -32.32 -3.73
N ALA A 192 -13.72 -32.53 -2.63
CA ALA A 192 -14.90 -33.40 -2.60
C ALA A 192 -16.09 -32.84 -3.42
N HIS A 193 -16.15 -31.53 -3.61
CA HIS A 193 -17.27 -30.84 -4.26
C HIS A 193 -16.88 -30.09 -5.54
N ASP A 194 -15.63 -30.23 -6.03
CA ASP A 194 -15.10 -29.48 -7.17
C ASP A 194 -15.24 -27.94 -6.99
N ILE A 195 -14.93 -27.47 -5.79
CA ILE A 195 -14.97 -26.04 -5.43
C ILE A 195 -13.53 -25.53 -5.37
N PRO A 196 -13.14 -24.56 -6.22
CA PRO A 196 -11.82 -23.94 -6.16
C PRO A 196 -11.58 -23.29 -4.80
N VAL A 197 -10.34 -23.38 -4.31
CA VAL A 197 -9.89 -22.74 -3.06
C VAL A 197 -8.80 -21.73 -3.40
N ILE A 198 -8.97 -20.47 -2.98
CA ILE A 198 -8.01 -19.39 -3.22
C ILE A 198 -7.74 -18.58 -1.94
N GLY A 199 -6.53 -18.03 -1.81
CA GLY A 199 -6.17 -17.12 -0.73
C GLY A 199 -6.53 -15.67 -1.03
N ILE A 200 -6.86 -14.90 0.02
CA ILE A 200 -7.04 -13.44 -0.08
C ILE A 200 -5.73 -12.77 -0.54
N ALA A 201 -4.58 -13.24 -0.08
CA ALA A 201 -3.27 -12.73 -0.51
C ALA A 201 -3.05 -12.94 -2.02
N GLU A 202 -3.45 -14.09 -2.57
CA GLU A 202 -3.37 -14.39 -4.00
C GLU A 202 -4.31 -13.48 -4.80
N LEU A 203 -5.52 -13.23 -4.31
CA LEU A 203 -6.47 -12.30 -4.93
C LEU A 203 -5.97 -10.84 -4.89
N ILE A 204 -5.34 -10.41 -3.80
CA ILE A 204 -4.72 -9.09 -3.70
C ILE A 204 -3.61 -8.94 -4.75
N GLU A 205 -2.74 -9.94 -4.88
CA GLU A 205 -1.67 -9.92 -5.88
C GLU A 205 -2.22 -9.97 -7.30
N TYR A 206 -3.26 -10.78 -7.54
CA TYR A 206 -3.99 -10.82 -8.81
C TYR A 206 -4.51 -9.42 -9.17
N ARG A 207 -5.19 -8.77 -8.22
CA ARG A 207 -5.76 -7.44 -8.44
C ARG A 207 -4.69 -6.37 -8.67
N ARG A 208 -3.59 -6.41 -7.91
CA ARG A 208 -2.44 -5.52 -8.12
C ARG A 208 -1.87 -5.66 -9.53
N ARG A 209 -1.77 -6.89 -10.04
CA ARG A 209 -1.32 -7.14 -11.42
C ARG A 209 -2.28 -6.58 -12.46
N GLU A 210 -3.58 -6.81 -12.28
CA GLU A 210 -4.59 -6.23 -13.18
C GLU A 210 -4.53 -4.71 -13.23
N LEU A 211 -4.39 -4.04 -12.07
CA LEU A 211 -4.31 -2.58 -12.00
C LEU A 211 -3.04 -2.01 -12.65
N CYS A 212 -1.94 -2.76 -12.66
CA CYS A 212 -0.71 -2.35 -13.32
C CYS A 212 -0.66 -2.69 -14.80
N ARG A 213 -1.58 -3.54 -15.28
CA ARG A 213 -1.57 -4.05 -16.65
C ARG A 213 -1.79 -2.93 -17.64
N VAL A 214 -0.76 -2.64 -18.42
CA VAL A 214 -0.81 -1.56 -19.40
C VAL A 214 -1.40 -2.00 -20.74
N ARG A 215 -2.04 -1.06 -21.44
CA ARG A 215 -2.51 -1.22 -22.82
C ARG A 215 -2.01 -0.06 -23.67
N ARG A 216 -1.53 -0.33 -24.88
CA ARG A 216 -1.12 0.72 -25.83
C ARG A 216 -2.33 1.59 -26.20
N ALA A 217 -2.19 2.91 -26.04
CA ALA A 217 -3.20 3.91 -26.37
C ALA A 217 -2.97 4.53 -27.76
N GLY A 218 -1.71 4.65 -28.17
CA GLY A 218 -1.32 5.25 -29.45
C GLY A 218 0.19 5.35 -29.59
N GLU A 219 0.66 5.66 -30.80
CA GLU A 219 2.07 5.84 -31.08
C GLU A 219 2.32 7.03 -32.01
N ALA A 220 3.48 7.67 -31.85
CA ALA A 220 3.94 8.77 -32.69
C ALA A 220 5.47 8.79 -32.78
N ARG A 221 6.00 9.46 -33.80
CA ARG A 221 7.43 9.82 -33.86
C ARG A 221 7.59 11.25 -33.38
N ILE A 222 8.41 11.45 -32.35
CA ILE A 222 8.64 12.75 -31.74
C ILE A 222 10.10 13.16 -31.98
N PRO A 223 10.34 14.28 -32.68
CA PRO A 223 11.66 14.91 -32.72
C PRO A 223 11.95 15.54 -31.35
N LEU A 224 12.99 15.07 -30.68
CA LEU A 224 13.55 15.68 -29.47
C LEU A 224 14.94 16.25 -29.78
N GLU A 225 15.46 17.10 -28.90
CA GLU A 225 16.83 17.65 -29.04
C GLU A 225 17.90 16.56 -29.10
N ALA A 226 17.69 15.45 -28.39
CA ALA A 226 18.58 14.29 -28.39
C ALA A 226 18.47 13.44 -29.67
N GLY A 227 17.41 13.60 -30.48
CA GLY A 227 17.19 12.81 -31.69
C GLY A 227 15.73 12.43 -31.91
N GLN A 228 15.50 11.48 -32.82
CA GLN A 228 14.17 10.94 -33.11
C GLN A 228 13.81 9.82 -32.13
N PHE A 229 12.62 9.91 -31.52
CA PHE A 229 12.09 8.87 -30.62
C PHE A 229 10.73 8.40 -31.12
N ARG A 230 10.45 7.10 -30.95
CA ARG A 230 9.09 6.57 -31.02
C ARG A 230 8.46 6.70 -29.65
N ALA A 231 7.45 7.55 -29.55
CA ALA A 231 6.63 7.72 -28.36
C ALA A 231 5.45 6.75 -28.42
N ILE A 232 5.29 5.93 -27.40
CA ILE A 232 4.19 4.98 -27.26
C ILE A 232 3.44 5.34 -25.98
N GLY A 233 2.17 5.72 -26.11
CA GLY A 233 1.29 5.96 -24.98
C GLY A 233 0.71 4.67 -24.45
N TYR A 234 0.61 4.55 -23.12
CA TYR A 234 0.04 3.41 -22.41
C TYR A 234 -1.03 3.90 -21.43
N VAL A 235 -2.06 3.10 -21.18
CA VAL A 235 -3.01 3.29 -20.08
C VAL A 235 -2.93 2.08 -19.17
N ASP A 236 -2.73 2.28 -17.87
CA ASP A 236 -2.77 1.20 -16.87
C ASP A 236 -4.20 0.83 -16.46
N GLY A 237 -4.37 -0.21 -15.64
CA GLY A 237 -5.68 -0.66 -15.17
C GLY A 237 -6.39 0.33 -14.25
N THR A 238 -5.69 1.36 -13.76
CA THR A 238 -6.28 2.47 -13.00
C THR A 238 -6.76 3.61 -13.90
N GLY A 239 -6.45 3.58 -15.19
CA GLY A 239 -6.73 4.64 -16.15
C GLY A 239 -5.63 5.70 -16.25
N ARG A 240 -4.48 5.53 -15.58
CA ARG A 240 -3.36 6.48 -15.69
C ARG A 240 -2.66 6.30 -17.02
N GLU A 241 -2.32 7.43 -17.63
CA GLU A 241 -1.59 7.46 -18.88
C GLU A 241 -0.08 7.50 -18.63
N HIS A 242 0.68 6.67 -19.33
CA HIS A 242 2.14 6.61 -19.27
C HIS A 242 2.71 6.73 -20.68
N ILE A 243 4.00 7.04 -20.80
CA ILE A 243 4.65 7.14 -22.10
C ILE A 243 6.01 6.48 -22.11
N ALA A 244 6.27 5.67 -23.12
CA ALA A 244 7.59 5.13 -23.42
C ALA A 244 8.20 5.87 -24.60
N LEU A 245 9.40 6.40 -24.43
CA LEU A 245 10.20 7.05 -25.48
C LEU A 245 11.30 6.09 -25.90
N VAL A 246 11.10 5.43 -27.04
CA VAL A 246 12.02 4.42 -27.59
C VAL A 246 12.92 5.04 -28.64
N HIS A 247 14.23 4.86 -28.50
CA HIS A 247 15.21 5.16 -29.53
C HIS A 247 15.76 3.86 -30.14
N GLY A 248 15.95 3.85 -31.45
CA GLY A 248 16.47 2.69 -32.16
C GLY A 248 15.55 1.46 -32.14
N ASP A 249 16.18 0.30 -32.17
CA ASP A 249 15.52 -1.02 -32.24
C ASP A 249 15.98 -1.86 -31.05
N LEU A 250 15.09 -1.99 -30.05
CA LEU A 250 15.37 -2.65 -28.77
C LEU A 250 15.74 -4.14 -28.94
N ALA A 251 15.33 -4.77 -30.05
CA ALA A 251 15.64 -6.17 -30.31
C ALA A 251 17.11 -6.42 -30.70
N ARG A 252 17.89 -5.35 -30.95
CA ARG A 252 19.31 -5.47 -31.32
C ARG A 252 20.24 -5.68 -30.14
N ALA A 253 19.79 -5.35 -28.94
CA ALA A 253 20.54 -5.51 -27.71
C ALA A 253 19.87 -6.56 -26.83
N GLU A 254 20.67 -7.45 -26.24
CA GLU A 254 20.18 -8.40 -25.23
C GLU A 254 19.70 -7.67 -23.96
N ALA A 255 20.34 -6.54 -23.63
CA ALA A 255 19.96 -5.64 -22.56
C ALA A 255 20.09 -4.16 -23.00
N PRO A 256 19.06 -3.58 -23.64
CA PRO A 256 19.07 -2.17 -24.03
C PRO A 256 19.17 -1.25 -22.82
N LEU A 257 19.60 -0.01 -23.05
CA LEU A 257 19.65 1.01 -22.01
C LEU A 257 18.22 1.45 -21.65
N ALA A 258 17.87 1.41 -20.37
CA ALA A 258 16.52 1.78 -19.93
C ALA A 258 16.58 2.81 -18.79
N ARG A 259 15.64 3.76 -18.77
CA ARG A 259 15.40 4.67 -17.65
C ARG A 259 13.94 4.58 -17.25
N VAL A 260 13.66 4.38 -15.97
CA VAL A 260 12.32 4.59 -15.40
C VAL A 260 12.30 5.94 -14.70
N GLN A 261 11.44 6.83 -15.16
CA GLN A 261 11.32 8.20 -14.67
C GLN A 261 9.91 8.41 -14.11
N SER A 262 9.82 8.71 -12.81
CA SER A 262 8.60 9.23 -12.21
C SER A 262 8.38 10.69 -12.62
N GLU A 263 7.14 11.04 -12.95
CA GLU A 263 6.75 12.41 -13.29
C GLU A 263 7.12 13.39 -12.17
N CYS A 264 7.77 14.49 -12.55
CA CYS A 264 8.00 15.63 -11.69
C CYS A 264 7.58 16.90 -12.44
N LEU A 265 6.30 17.30 -12.35
CA LEU A 265 5.78 18.45 -13.10
C LEU A 265 6.65 19.73 -12.90
N LEU A 266 7.00 20.03 -11.65
CA LEU A 266 7.80 21.23 -11.32
C LEU A 266 9.23 21.14 -11.89
N GLY A 267 9.86 19.97 -11.87
CA GLY A 267 11.19 19.76 -12.42
C GLY A 267 11.16 19.69 -13.94
N ASP A 268 10.50 18.67 -14.47
CA ASP A 268 10.51 18.29 -15.88
C ASP A 268 9.93 19.40 -16.75
N VAL A 269 8.75 19.93 -16.40
CA VAL A 269 8.02 20.92 -17.22
C VAL A 269 8.40 22.36 -16.87
N PHE A 270 8.49 22.72 -15.58
CA PHE A 270 8.77 24.10 -15.16
C PHE A 270 10.24 24.42 -14.85
N GLY A 271 11.12 23.42 -14.81
CA GLY A 271 12.56 23.64 -14.59
C GLY A 271 12.91 24.08 -13.17
N SER A 272 12.19 23.55 -12.18
CA SER A 272 12.48 23.80 -10.76
C SER A 272 13.93 23.47 -10.43
N ARG A 273 14.61 24.43 -9.80
CA ARG A 273 16.00 24.28 -9.32
C ARG A 273 16.09 23.59 -7.95
N ARG A 274 14.97 23.11 -7.40
CA ARG A 274 14.95 22.38 -6.12
C ARG A 274 15.30 20.90 -6.27
N CYS A 275 15.18 20.38 -7.50
CA CYS A 275 15.45 18.99 -7.87
C CYS A 275 16.19 18.95 -9.21
N GLU A 276 16.81 17.81 -9.52
CA GLU A 276 17.59 17.61 -10.76
C GLU A 276 16.83 16.76 -11.80
N CYS A 277 15.51 16.56 -11.63
CA CYS A 277 14.69 15.66 -12.47
C CYS A 277 14.77 16.00 -13.96
N ARG A 278 14.70 17.30 -14.31
CA ARG A 278 14.86 17.76 -15.70
C ARG A 278 16.21 17.38 -16.29
N ASP A 279 17.28 17.62 -15.55
CA ASP A 279 18.64 17.38 -16.02
C ASP A 279 18.91 15.87 -16.13
N SER A 280 18.39 15.06 -15.20
CA SER A 280 18.45 13.60 -15.24
C SER A 280 17.68 13.05 -16.46
N LEU A 281 16.46 13.52 -16.70
CA LEU A 281 15.66 13.11 -17.87
C LEU A 281 16.35 13.48 -19.19
N ARG A 282 16.85 14.71 -19.31
CA ARG A 282 17.55 15.16 -20.52
C ARG A 282 18.83 14.36 -20.78
N ARG A 283 19.62 14.09 -19.74
CA ARG A 283 20.82 13.24 -19.84
C ARG A 283 20.48 11.81 -20.23
N SER A 284 19.43 11.24 -19.66
CA SER A 284 18.97 9.89 -20.01
C SER A 284 18.62 9.79 -21.49
N LEU A 285 17.86 10.76 -22.02
CA LEU A 285 17.52 10.82 -23.44
C LEU A 285 18.77 10.95 -24.32
N ALA A 286 19.75 11.77 -23.92
CA ALA A 286 21.01 11.93 -24.65
C ALA A 286 21.84 10.62 -24.66
N LEU A 287 22.05 9.99 -23.51
CA LEU A 287 22.80 8.73 -23.39
C LEU A 287 22.17 7.60 -24.20
N ILE A 288 20.84 7.51 -24.19
CA ILE A 288 20.09 6.54 -25.00
C ILE A 288 20.29 6.81 -26.50
N ALA A 289 20.23 8.08 -26.92
CA ALA A 289 20.47 8.45 -28.31
C ALA A 289 21.91 8.18 -28.76
N GLU A 290 22.90 8.44 -27.90
CA GLU A 290 24.31 8.15 -28.15
C GLU A 290 24.60 6.66 -28.26
N THR A 291 23.95 5.85 -27.42
CA THR A 291 24.08 4.38 -27.44
C THR A 291 23.42 3.79 -28.70
N GLY A 292 22.34 4.40 -29.19
CA GLY A 292 21.65 4.04 -30.43
C GLY A 292 20.43 3.14 -30.23
N ASP A 293 20.29 2.48 -29.08
CA ASP A 293 19.10 1.74 -28.67
C ASP A 293 18.81 1.95 -27.18
N GLY A 294 17.53 2.13 -26.86
CA GLY A 294 17.10 2.27 -25.48
C GLY A 294 15.72 2.88 -25.31
N VAL A 295 15.27 2.94 -24.06
CA VAL A 295 13.92 3.41 -23.72
C VAL A 295 13.92 4.25 -22.44
N VAL A 296 13.18 5.36 -22.47
CA VAL A 296 12.74 6.05 -21.26
C VAL A 296 11.27 5.71 -21.01
N VAL A 297 10.97 5.08 -19.89
CA VAL A 297 9.60 4.86 -19.40
C VAL A 297 9.26 6.00 -18.44
N TYR A 298 8.37 6.88 -18.86
CA TYR A 298 7.91 8.02 -18.06
C TYR A 298 6.54 7.70 -17.46
N LEU A 299 6.52 7.52 -16.14
CA LEU A 299 5.33 7.14 -15.38
C LEU A 299 4.70 8.38 -14.77
N ARG A 300 3.42 8.58 -15.07
CA ARG A 300 2.63 9.65 -14.46
C ARG A 300 2.18 9.22 -13.07
N GLY A 301 2.36 10.13 -12.10
CA GLY A 301 1.99 9.85 -10.72
C GLY A 301 0.48 9.74 -10.56
N PRO A 302 -0.02 9.16 -9.45
CA PRO A 302 -1.43 9.31 -9.10
C PRO A 302 -1.70 10.82 -8.91
N ASP A 303 -2.63 11.37 -9.68
CA ASP A 303 -3.03 12.78 -9.65
C ASP A 303 -3.21 13.25 -8.18
N ASP A 304 -2.62 14.34 -7.70
CA ASP A 304 -2.97 15.70 -8.07
C ASP A 304 -1.80 16.64 -7.72
N VAL A 305 -1.15 17.24 -8.72
CA VAL A 305 -0.05 18.21 -8.51
C VAL A 305 -0.53 19.43 -7.71
N VAL A 306 -1.85 19.70 -7.70
CA VAL A 306 -2.47 20.76 -6.90
C VAL A 306 -2.47 20.44 -5.41
N SER A 307 -2.67 19.18 -5.03
CA SER A 307 -2.61 18.72 -3.63
C SER A 307 -1.18 18.71 -3.06
N ARG A 308 -0.19 18.60 -3.95
CA ARG A 308 1.24 18.63 -3.66
C ARG A 308 1.70 20.08 -3.46
N THR A 309 1.59 20.59 -2.23
CA THR A 309 2.15 21.90 -1.85
C THR A 309 3.63 22.03 -2.27
N PRO A 310 4.17 23.26 -2.45
CA PRO A 310 5.58 23.50 -2.82
C PRO A 310 6.64 22.83 -1.92
N ALA A 311 6.22 22.26 -0.79
CA ALA A 311 7.03 21.45 0.13
C ALA A 311 7.27 20.00 -0.36
N THR A 312 6.50 19.50 -1.34
CA THR A 312 6.58 18.12 -1.86
C THR A 312 7.44 17.99 -3.12
N CYS A 313 8.02 19.09 -3.60
CA CYS A 313 9.14 19.05 -4.52
C CYS A 313 10.32 18.45 -3.73
N PRO A 314 10.89 17.29 -4.12
CA PRO A 314 12.02 16.71 -3.42
C PRO A 314 13.09 17.76 -3.20
N ARG A 315 13.42 18.05 -1.94
CA ARG A 315 14.59 18.86 -1.65
C ARG A 315 15.80 18.02 -2.02
N ALA A 316 16.80 18.62 -2.65
CA ALA A 316 18.17 18.11 -2.68
C ALA A 316 18.80 18.15 -1.27
N SER A 317 18.14 17.56 -0.26
CA SER A 317 18.67 17.31 1.06
C SER A 317 19.09 15.85 1.18
N PRO A 318 20.16 15.53 1.92
CA PRO A 318 20.58 14.15 2.18
C PRO A 318 19.59 13.34 3.03
N ASP A 319 18.52 13.96 3.55
CA ASP A 319 17.44 13.25 4.23
C ASP A 319 16.57 12.51 3.20
N LEU A 320 16.65 11.18 3.27
CA LEU A 320 16.21 10.18 2.30
C LEU A 320 14.69 10.10 2.02
N ASP A 321 13.84 10.81 2.77
CA ASP A 321 12.40 10.53 2.84
C ASP A 321 11.49 11.31 1.87
N SER A 322 12.02 12.20 1.02
CA SER A 322 11.17 13.09 0.19
C SER A 322 11.46 13.08 -1.31
N ARG A 323 12.25 12.11 -1.82
CA ARG A 323 12.46 11.93 -3.26
C ARG A 323 11.27 11.22 -3.91
N ASN A 324 11.22 11.28 -5.25
CA ASN A 324 10.12 10.75 -6.07
C ASN A 324 10.11 9.21 -6.01
N THR A 325 9.84 8.65 -4.82
CA THR A 325 9.81 7.23 -4.57
C THR A 325 8.73 6.63 -5.46
N LEU A 326 9.15 5.85 -6.45
CA LEU A 326 8.23 5.08 -7.28
C LEU A 326 7.34 4.26 -6.35
N LEU A 327 6.03 4.36 -6.54
CA LEU A 327 5.10 3.48 -5.85
C LEU A 327 5.32 2.05 -6.37
N HIS A 328 4.96 1.05 -5.58
CA HIS A 328 5.03 -0.36 -6.02
C HIS A 328 4.21 -0.59 -7.31
N SER A 329 3.13 0.17 -7.51
CA SER A 329 2.33 0.17 -8.74
C SER A 329 3.07 0.74 -9.96
N ASP A 330 3.92 1.74 -9.74
CA ASP A 330 4.69 2.41 -10.79
C ASP A 330 5.80 1.47 -11.28
N ILE A 331 6.48 0.78 -10.37
CA ILE A 331 7.49 -0.24 -10.67
C ILE A 331 6.91 -1.36 -11.55
N ARG A 332 5.71 -1.86 -11.21
CA ARG A 332 5.02 -2.90 -12.00
C ARG A 332 4.57 -2.40 -13.36
N SER A 333 4.00 -1.19 -13.43
CA SER A 333 3.60 -0.58 -14.70
C SER A 333 4.80 -0.41 -15.64
N ALA A 334 5.97 -0.03 -15.10
CA ALA A 334 7.22 -0.02 -15.88
C ALA A 334 7.62 -1.42 -16.37
N GLY A 335 7.52 -2.45 -15.52
CA GLY A 335 7.79 -3.83 -15.93
C GLY A 335 6.89 -4.29 -17.08
N ASP A 336 5.58 -4.06 -16.98
CA ASP A 336 4.63 -4.43 -18.02
C ASP A 336 4.85 -3.64 -19.33
N ILE A 337 5.22 -2.36 -19.25
CA ILE A 337 5.62 -1.57 -20.42
C ILE A 337 6.86 -2.18 -21.09
N LEU A 338 7.90 -2.53 -20.32
CA LEU A 338 9.12 -3.14 -20.85
C LEU A 338 8.83 -4.50 -21.49
N THR A 339 8.04 -5.34 -20.83
CA THR A 339 7.57 -6.63 -21.36
C THR A 339 6.78 -6.47 -22.66
N ASP A 340 5.87 -5.50 -22.75
CA ASP A 340 5.13 -5.20 -23.99
C ASP A 340 6.04 -4.70 -25.13
N LEU A 341 7.15 -4.04 -24.79
CA LEU A 341 8.20 -3.66 -25.75
C LEU A 341 9.12 -4.82 -26.16
N GLY A 342 8.93 -6.02 -25.59
CA GLY A 342 9.76 -7.20 -25.83
C GLY A 342 11.09 -7.17 -25.07
N VAL A 343 11.20 -6.38 -24.01
CA VAL A 343 12.40 -6.21 -23.20
C VAL A 343 12.24 -6.99 -21.90
N HIS A 344 13.14 -7.94 -21.64
CA HIS A 344 13.16 -8.74 -20.40
C HIS A 344 14.46 -8.58 -19.61
N ALA A 345 15.42 -7.84 -20.15
CA ALA A 345 16.67 -7.50 -19.48
C ALA A 345 17.09 -6.08 -19.86
N VAL A 346 17.66 -5.32 -18.92
CA VAL A 346 18.03 -3.92 -19.12
C VAL A 346 19.34 -3.56 -18.44
N ARG A 347 20.06 -2.61 -19.04
CA ARG A 347 21.05 -1.79 -18.33
C ARG A 347 20.32 -0.56 -17.82
N LEU A 348 20.09 -0.50 -16.50
CA LEU A 348 19.21 0.49 -15.89
C LEU A 348 19.99 1.77 -15.57
N LEU A 349 19.57 2.88 -16.16
CA LEU A 349 20.04 4.23 -15.83
C LEU A 349 19.46 4.66 -14.48
N VAL A 350 20.36 4.90 -13.53
CA VAL A 350 20.02 5.30 -12.16
C VAL A 350 20.67 6.65 -11.83
N ASP A 351 20.00 7.46 -11.01
CA ASP A 351 20.69 8.54 -10.33
C ASP A 351 21.51 7.95 -9.16
N THR A 352 22.57 8.63 -8.71
CA THR A 352 23.51 8.16 -7.65
C THR A 352 22.87 7.87 -6.28
N ALA A 353 21.55 8.00 -6.17
CA ALA A 353 20.77 7.73 -4.99
C ALA A 353 19.44 6.99 -5.27
N ASP A 354 19.22 6.49 -6.49
CA ASP A 354 18.04 5.72 -6.86
C ASP A 354 18.22 4.23 -6.49
N THR A 355 17.40 3.74 -5.57
CA THR A 355 17.29 2.32 -5.20
C THR A 355 16.10 1.66 -5.90
N VAL A 356 15.86 1.99 -7.17
CA VAL A 356 14.73 1.42 -7.92
C VAL A 356 15.07 -0.03 -8.28
N ASP A 357 14.24 -0.94 -7.79
CA ASP A 357 14.21 -2.33 -8.25
C ASP A 357 13.03 -2.50 -9.21
N LEU A 358 13.30 -3.09 -10.37
CA LEU A 358 12.26 -3.52 -11.30
C LEU A 358 11.63 -4.83 -10.81
N PRO A 359 10.42 -5.21 -11.29
CA PRO A 359 9.84 -6.48 -10.91
C PRO A 359 10.68 -7.65 -11.44
N ALA A 360 10.53 -8.83 -10.82
CA ALA A 360 11.43 -9.97 -11.02
C ALA A 360 11.45 -10.55 -12.44
N ASP A 361 10.47 -10.20 -13.28
CA ASP A 361 10.37 -10.56 -14.69
C ASP A 361 11.25 -9.70 -15.62
N ILE A 362 11.83 -8.61 -15.10
CA ILE A 362 12.81 -7.78 -15.82
C ILE A 362 14.18 -7.88 -15.14
N ALA A 363 15.15 -8.49 -15.81
CA ALA A 363 16.51 -8.63 -15.29
C ALA A 363 17.30 -7.31 -15.42
N VAL A 364 17.71 -6.73 -14.28
CA VAL A 364 18.67 -5.61 -14.28
C VAL A 364 20.09 -6.18 -14.36
N VAL A 365 20.70 -6.15 -15.55
CA VAL A 365 22.04 -6.74 -15.78
C VAL A 365 23.15 -5.82 -15.31
N GLU A 366 22.92 -4.52 -15.35
CA GLU A 366 23.86 -3.47 -14.97
C GLU A 366 23.08 -2.25 -14.50
N ARG A 367 23.63 -1.52 -13.53
CA ARG A 367 23.17 -0.18 -13.14
C ARG A 367 24.20 0.84 -13.61
N VAL A 368 23.77 1.78 -14.42
CA VAL A 368 24.62 2.79 -15.05
C VAL A 368 24.26 4.16 -14.47
N ASP A 369 25.21 4.81 -13.81
CA ASP A 369 24.98 6.11 -13.19
C ASP A 369 24.83 7.23 -14.23
N ILE A 370 23.80 8.06 -14.05
CA ILE A 370 23.63 9.30 -14.81
C ILE A 370 24.56 10.36 -14.19
N VAL A 371 25.81 10.39 -14.62
CA VAL A 371 26.83 11.33 -14.09
C VAL A 371 26.36 12.79 -14.26
N ALA A 372 26.43 13.57 -13.18
CA ALA A 372 26.20 15.01 -13.20
C ALA A 372 27.44 15.73 -13.73
N ASP A 373 27.28 16.57 -14.75
CA ASP A 373 28.36 17.44 -15.23
C ASP A 373 28.66 18.51 -14.15
N PRO A 374 29.93 18.70 -13.69
CA PRO A 374 30.26 19.69 -12.66
C PRO A 374 30.05 21.16 -13.05
N LEU A 375 29.47 21.47 -14.22
CA LEU A 375 29.60 22.77 -14.90
C LEU A 375 28.29 23.55 -15.11
N SER A 376 27.25 23.34 -14.31
CA SER A 376 26.07 24.23 -14.27
C SER A 376 25.88 24.99 -12.95
N ASP A 377 26.80 24.86 -11.98
CA ASP A 377 26.72 25.52 -10.67
C ASP A 377 27.20 26.99 -10.73
N GLY A 378 26.52 27.77 -11.58
CA GLY A 378 26.89 29.13 -11.94
C GLY A 378 25.69 30.08 -12.05
N ALA A 379 24.64 29.90 -11.22
CA ALA A 379 23.75 30.99 -10.78
C ALA A 379 22.61 30.44 -9.93
N GLY A 380 22.66 30.68 -8.61
CA GLY A 380 21.46 30.76 -7.77
C GLY A 380 20.90 29.44 -7.22
N ARG A 381 21.68 28.73 -6.40
CA ARG A 381 21.10 28.04 -5.24
C ARG A 381 20.63 29.12 -4.27
N LEU A 382 19.34 29.14 -3.95
CA LEU A 382 18.82 30.00 -2.87
C LEU A 382 19.56 29.62 -1.58
N PRO A 383 20.27 30.55 -0.93
CA PRO A 383 20.94 30.26 0.32
C PRO A 383 19.90 29.87 1.37
N ALA A 384 20.15 28.76 2.07
CA ALA A 384 19.43 28.44 3.29
C ALA A 384 19.57 29.62 4.26
N ASP A 385 18.44 30.07 4.78
CA ASP A 385 18.27 31.25 5.62
C ASP A 385 19.35 31.32 6.71
N ARG A 386 20.34 32.20 6.52
CA ARG A 386 21.39 32.50 7.50
C ARG A 386 21.09 33.89 8.03
N ALA A 387 20.27 33.96 9.07
CA ALA A 387 19.99 35.19 9.77
C ALA A 387 21.30 35.81 10.28
N VAL A 388 21.60 36.99 9.74
CA VAL A 388 22.74 37.84 10.10
C VAL A 388 22.46 38.49 11.46
N ARG A 389 23.44 38.44 12.38
CA ARG A 389 23.60 39.47 13.41
C ARG A 389 25.04 39.99 13.40
N HIS A 390 25.14 41.32 13.41
CA HIS A 390 26.33 42.13 13.20
C HIS A 390 27.44 41.94 14.26
N THR A 391 28.64 42.24 13.80
CA THR A 391 29.96 42.29 14.46
C THR A 391 30.12 43.37 15.54
N GLY A 392 30.93 43.10 16.58
CA GLY A 392 31.59 44.16 17.36
C GLY A 392 32.26 43.76 18.68
N PHE A 393 33.59 43.59 18.63
CA PHE A 393 34.62 43.81 19.68
C PHE A 393 34.85 42.81 20.86
N GLY A 394 36.10 42.30 20.95
CA GLY A 394 36.88 42.28 22.21
C GLY A 394 37.49 40.96 22.73
N GLY A 395 38.71 40.61 22.29
CA GLY A 395 39.74 39.96 23.14
C GLY A 395 39.67 38.44 23.40
N PRO A 396 40.82 37.78 23.71
CA PRO A 396 41.02 36.36 23.43
C PRO A 396 40.80 35.45 24.64
N ALA A 397 40.03 34.38 24.48
CA ALA A 397 40.22 33.15 25.25
C ALA A 397 39.61 31.97 24.49
N ALA A 398 40.50 31.07 24.07
CA ALA A 398 40.13 29.80 23.48
C ALA A 398 39.38 28.92 24.48
N SER A 399 38.20 28.43 24.09
CA SER A 399 37.82 27.03 24.29
C SER A 399 36.58 26.74 23.44
N ARG A 400 36.80 26.09 22.29
CA ARG A 400 35.77 25.32 21.60
C ARG A 400 35.88 23.89 22.12
N THR A 401 34.79 23.29 22.58
CA THR A 401 34.46 21.90 22.20
C THR A 401 33.00 21.58 22.52
N ALA A 402 32.17 21.44 21.48
CA ALA A 402 30.99 20.61 21.55
C ALA A 402 31.48 19.16 21.32
N VAL A 403 31.15 18.25 22.25
CA VAL A 403 31.44 16.83 22.06
C VAL A 403 30.20 16.20 21.43
N ASN A 404 30.31 15.79 20.16
CA ASN A 404 29.30 15.01 19.46
C ASN A 404 29.83 13.57 19.33
N GLY A 405 29.16 12.59 19.96
CA GLY A 405 29.42 11.16 19.77
C GLY A 405 29.13 10.27 20.98
N VAL A 406 28.73 9.02 20.69
CA VAL A 406 28.20 7.98 21.58
C VAL A 406 29.25 7.46 22.59
N VAL A 407 28.89 7.48 23.88
CA VAL A 407 29.60 7.05 25.12
C VAL A 407 30.84 7.85 25.50
N VAL A 408 30.75 8.59 26.63
CA VAL A 408 31.90 9.22 27.31
C VAL A 408 32.08 8.58 28.70
N ASN A 409 33.23 7.94 28.94
CA ASN A 409 33.59 7.33 30.22
C ASN A 409 34.78 8.09 30.85
N GLY A 410 34.63 8.63 32.06
CA GLY A 410 35.70 9.33 32.75
C GLY A 410 35.39 9.68 34.20
N THR A 411 36.38 10.16 34.94
CA THR A 411 36.24 10.53 36.37
C THR A 411 35.43 11.81 36.58
N VAL A 412 35.47 12.77 35.66
CA VAL A 412 34.68 14.01 35.72
C VAL A 412 34.31 14.44 34.30
N ALA A 413 33.02 14.72 34.06
CA ALA A 413 32.53 15.30 32.81
C ALA A 413 31.97 16.70 33.08
N THR A 414 32.58 17.73 32.47
CA THR A 414 32.19 19.14 32.63
C THR A 414 32.01 19.81 31.27
N GLY A 415 30.89 20.52 31.09
CA GLY A 415 30.60 21.24 29.86
C GLY A 415 29.29 22.02 29.93
N THR A 416 29.07 22.89 28.95
CA THR A 416 27.83 23.69 28.85
C THR A 416 26.62 22.82 28.49
N VAL A 417 26.84 21.82 27.64
CA VAL A 417 25.84 20.80 27.29
C VAL A 417 26.54 19.45 27.26
N VAL A 418 25.98 18.48 27.99
CA VAL A 418 26.42 17.08 27.96
C VAL A 418 25.30 16.27 27.31
N SER A 419 25.53 15.75 26.10
CA SER A 419 24.54 15.00 25.32
C SER A 419 25.10 13.69 24.77
N GLY A 420 24.36 12.59 24.94
CA GLY A 420 24.74 11.28 24.40
C GLY A 420 23.79 10.16 24.82
N SER A 421 23.91 8.98 24.20
CA SER A 421 23.11 7.80 24.56
C SER A 421 23.47 7.24 25.95
N THR A 422 24.70 7.42 26.42
CA THR A 422 25.13 7.05 27.77
C THR A 422 26.23 7.97 28.28
N ALA A 423 26.08 8.50 29.49
CA ALA A 423 27.08 9.31 30.17
C ALA A 423 27.41 8.73 31.56
N THR A 424 28.69 8.46 31.83
CA THR A 424 29.12 7.77 33.06
C THR A 424 30.34 8.44 33.71
N GLY A 425 30.26 8.76 35.01
CA GLY A 425 31.41 9.28 35.77
C GLY A 425 31.11 9.60 37.24
N THR A 426 32.14 9.84 38.04
CA THR A 426 31.98 10.17 39.48
C THR A 426 31.27 11.51 39.71
N ALA A 427 31.47 12.49 38.83
CA ALA A 427 30.72 13.76 38.86
C ALA A 427 30.39 14.24 37.44
N VAL A 428 29.10 14.58 37.22
CA VAL A 428 28.61 15.15 35.96
C VAL A 428 28.02 16.53 36.24
N THR A 429 28.60 17.57 35.63
CA THR A 429 28.22 18.97 35.89
C THR A 429 28.04 19.73 34.58
N GLY A 430 26.89 20.37 34.39
CA GLY A 430 26.63 21.21 33.22
C GLY A 430 25.34 22.02 33.30
N THR A 431 25.19 22.99 32.39
CA THR A 431 23.96 23.81 32.29
C THR A 431 22.77 23.05 31.72
N ALA A 432 23.02 22.02 30.90
CA ALA A 432 22.02 21.07 30.45
C ALA A 432 22.64 19.67 30.30
N VAL A 433 22.00 18.64 30.87
CA VAL A 433 22.44 17.24 30.76
C VAL A 433 21.28 16.44 30.17
N THR A 434 21.50 15.83 29.00
CA THR A 434 20.46 15.09 28.26
C THR A 434 21.00 13.75 27.74
N GLY A 435 20.29 12.66 27.96
CA GLY A 435 20.71 11.35 27.48
C GLY A 435 19.79 10.21 27.92
N VAL A 436 19.91 9.06 27.26
CA VAL A 436 19.07 7.87 27.54
C VAL A 436 19.45 7.22 28.88
N ALA A 437 20.72 7.32 29.30
CA ALA A 437 21.18 6.86 30.60
C ALA A 437 22.31 7.76 31.14
N VAL A 438 22.15 8.27 32.38
CA VAL A 438 23.15 9.06 33.10
C VAL A 438 23.46 8.37 34.42
N ASN A 439 24.71 7.96 34.64
CA ASN A 439 25.14 7.25 35.84
C ASN A 439 26.32 7.95 36.51
N GLY A 440 26.16 8.33 37.78
CA GLY A 440 27.24 8.95 38.55
C GLY A 440 26.90 9.16 40.02
N THR A 441 27.93 9.36 40.84
CA THR A 441 27.75 9.58 42.30
C THR A 441 27.20 10.97 42.63
N ALA A 442 27.32 11.94 41.71
CA ALA A 442 26.69 13.25 41.81
C ALA A 442 26.39 13.84 40.42
N VAL A 443 25.17 14.33 40.21
CA VAL A 443 24.73 15.03 38.98
C VAL A 443 24.17 16.39 39.36
N ASN A 444 24.74 17.48 38.83
CA ASN A 444 24.34 18.85 39.14
C ASN A 444 24.10 19.68 37.86
N GLY A 445 22.89 20.22 37.70
CA GLY A 445 22.53 21.12 36.60
C GLY A 445 21.12 21.73 36.74
N PRO A 446 20.86 22.92 36.20
CA PRO A 446 19.56 23.62 36.33
C PRO A 446 18.45 23.01 35.47
N ALA A 447 18.78 22.16 34.48
CA ALA A 447 17.83 21.41 33.67
C ALA A 447 18.33 19.97 33.48
N ILE A 448 17.58 19.01 34.03
CA ILE A 448 17.82 17.56 33.89
C ILE A 448 16.54 16.97 33.29
N ASP A 449 16.65 16.39 32.10
CA ASP A 449 15.54 15.72 31.44
C ASP A 449 15.83 14.21 31.44
N THR A 450 15.10 13.44 32.24
CA THR A 450 15.32 11.99 32.39
C THR A 450 14.10 11.22 31.93
N VAL A 451 14.24 10.49 30.82
CA VAL A 451 13.42 9.32 30.53
C VAL A 451 14.17 8.12 31.11
N THR A 452 13.46 7.32 31.93
CA THR A 452 13.90 6.12 32.69
C THR A 452 14.72 6.35 33.96
N ARG A 453 14.03 6.28 35.11
CA ARG A 453 14.59 6.11 36.47
C ARG A 453 14.90 4.62 36.69
N THR A 454 16.17 4.25 36.83
CA THR A 454 16.53 2.90 37.31
C THR A 454 17.39 3.02 38.56
N THR A 455 16.77 2.68 39.70
CA THR A 455 17.35 2.26 41.00
C THR A 455 18.71 2.83 41.42
N VAL A 456 18.69 3.74 42.42
CA VAL A 456 19.79 3.87 43.38
C VAL A 456 19.37 3.14 44.64
N ASP A 457 19.92 1.96 44.85
CA ASP A 457 19.77 1.23 46.09
C ASP A 457 20.79 1.72 47.13
N ALA A 458 20.23 1.95 48.32
CA ALA A 458 20.79 1.67 49.64
C ALA A 458 21.50 2.77 50.46
N VAL A 459 20.97 2.87 51.69
CA VAL A 459 21.62 3.18 52.99
C VAL A 459 21.72 4.66 53.41
N ASN A 460 20.70 5.14 54.14
CA ASN A 460 20.90 5.42 55.58
C ASN A 460 19.59 5.57 56.38
N ARG A 461 19.63 4.99 57.57
CA ARG A 461 18.59 4.93 58.61
C ARG A 461 18.36 6.28 59.32
N VAL A 462 17.26 6.30 60.05
CA VAL A 462 16.93 7.04 61.30
C VAL A 462 16.15 8.34 61.14
N GLY A 463 14.95 8.41 61.73
CA GLY A 463 14.30 9.67 62.08
C GLY A 463 12.77 9.65 62.18
N SER A 464 12.27 9.31 63.37
CA SER A 464 10.91 9.39 63.93
C SER A 464 10.01 10.61 63.63
N ALA A 465 8.71 10.40 63.94
CA ALA A 465 7.60 11.33 64.29
C ALA A 465 6.72 11.75 63.09
N THR A 466 5.39 11.59 63.10
CA THR A 466 4.36 11.23 64.09
C THR A 466 3.15 10.71 63.34
#